data_AF-A0AAN6WMZ4-F1
#
_entry.id   AF-A0AAN6WMZ4-F1
#
_cell.length_a   1.000
_cell.length_b   1.000
_cell.length_c   1.000
_cell.angle_alpha   90.00
_cell.angle_beta   90.00
_cell.angle_gamma   90.00
#
_symmetry.space_group_name_H-M   'P 1'
#
loop_
_entity.id
_entity.type
_entity.pdbx_description
1 polymer ?
#
loop_
_entity_poly.entity_id
_entity_poly.type
_entity_poly.pdbx_seq_one_letter_code
_entity_poly.pdbx_strand_id
1 'polypeptide(L)'
;MHYGDHALSAAAADDPGTYLNLPSYDPWYRAPEGWEAEKPGTVLKIRQHAYNMTPIPIANVKDTFQVLFRSTNSQENATWGVTTVFIPKKSHCDGVSNCTQAIVSYQLPYDTSCLDASPSFGLQWGEPYGEIGQSLGRGWWVSVPDFEGPLASYGASIVAGFITIDSIRAVIKVAASEYGLQNARAGLWGYSNGASATEAAVEFAPKYAPELKLAGAAIGGLTPSLISSGPLLGGTQVAGLLVQGIIGVTSQYPEQRKYIVSRLKPEGPYNATEFFWASYMSGWQSLLYYSYVNVFEYFIGGKADLETPELSAMFLREGTLGYFGLPNTTIFMYHAIEDDMTPIEETDGVVKRFCDQGANILYHRNQWGGHNDELTNGRQRSLDFFGHIFDGTTVLDVPATGCQTVDLKFMQDPSKPIA
;
A
#
# COMPACT_ATOMS: atom_id res chain seq x y z
N MET A 1 13.44 -5.76 -13.00
CA MET A 1 12.94 -5.43 -14.35
C MET A 1 12.94 -3.93 -14.49
N HIS A 2 13.58 -3.41 -15.53
CA HIS A 2 13.75 -1.97 -15.75
C HIS A 2 12.41 -1.33 -16.14
N TYR A 3 11.85 -0.47 -15.28
CA TYR A 3 10.96 0.59 -15.77
C TYR A 3 11.84 1.58 -16.52
N GLY A 4 11.66 1.63 -17.84
CA GLY A 4 12.47 2.45 -18.73
C GLY A 4 12.36 3.94 -18.40
N ASP A 5 13.45 4.65 -18.68
CA ASP A 5 13.67 6.10 -18.59
C ASP A 5 12.74 6.94 -19.51
N HIS A 6 11.48 6.53 -19.70
CA HIS A 6 10.55 7.10 -20.67
C HIS A 6 9.15 7.28 -20.08
N ALA A 7 8.97 8.01 -18.97
CA ALA A 7 7.60 8.35 -18.52
C ALA A 7 7.45 9.56 -17.56
N LEU A 8 8.41 10.49 -17.49
CA LEU A 8 8.18 11.81 -16.87
C LEU A 8 8.21 12.97 -17.87
N SER A 9 8.52 12.67 -19.13
CA SER A 9 8.38 13.59 -20.25
C SER A 9 6.98 13.42 -20.85
N ALA A 10 6.05 14.27 -20.44
CA ALA A 10 4.82 14.66 -21.13
C ALA A 10 4.40 13.78 -22.32
N ALA A 11 3.85 12.58 -22.05
CA ALA A 11 3.04 11.86 -23.02
C ALA A 11 1.61 12.42 -22.99
N ALA A 12 1.45 13.67 -23.41
CA ALA A 12 0.14 14.33 -23.49
C ALA A 12 -0.15 14.92 -24.89
N ALA A 13 0.74 14.72 -25.87
CA ALA A 13 0.61 15.42 -27.15
C ALA A 13 -0.06 14.61 -28.27
N ASP A 14 -0.03 13.26 -28.29
CA ASP A 14 -0.47 12.50 -29.48
C ASP A 14 -1.09 11.11 -29.21
N ASP A 15 -1.51 10.80 -27.99
CA ASP A 15 -2.23 9.53 -27.73
C ASP A 15 -3.71 9.65 -28.14
N PRO A 16 -4.25 8.76 -29.00
CA PRO A 16 -5.68 8.73 -29.38
C PRO A 16 -6.67 8.41 -28.24
N GLY A 17 -6.27 8.60 -26.97
CA GLY A 17 -7.06 8.30 -25.78
C GLY A 17 -6.90 6.86 -25.27
N THR A 18 -5.77 6.21 -25.56
CA THR A 18 -5.49 4.82 -25.17
C THR A 18 -5.01 4.72 -23.71
N TYR A 19 -4.15 5.64 -23.30
CA TYR A 19 -3.58 5.74 -21.97
C TYR A 19 -4.21 6.91 -21.22
N LEU A 20 -4.19 6.79 -19.89
CA LEU A 20 -4.58 7.87 -19.01
C LEU A 20 -3.54 8.98 -19.06
N ASN A 21 -3.99 10.23 -18.88
CA ASN A 21 -3.09 11.34 -18.60
C ASN A 21 -2.47 11.18 -17.20
N LEU A 22 -1.32 11.83 -16.99
CA LEU A 22 -0.72 11.95 -15.66
C LEU A 22 -1.76 12.48 -14.65
N PRO A 23 -1.87 11.91 -13.45
CA PRO A 23 -2.80 12.34 -12.41
C PRO A 23 -2.86 13.87 -12.20
N SER A 24 -1.72 14.55 -12.21
CA SER A 24 -1.60 16.01 -12.05
C SER A 24 -2.19 16.81 -13.22
N TYR A 25 -2.25 16.20 -14.42
CA TYR A 25 -2.78 16.79 -15.65
C TYR A 25 -4.17 16.26 -16.04
N ASP A 26 -4.69 15.26 -15.33
CA ASP A 26 -5.97 14.63 -15.61
C ASP A 26 -7.09 15.23 -14.73
N PRO A 27 -8.05 15.98 -15.30
CA PRO A 27 -9.16 16.55 -14.53
C PRO A 27 -10.03 15.51 -13.81
N TRP A 28 -9.98 14.23 -14.22
CA TRP A 28 -10.68 13.17 -13.53
C TRP A 28 -10.13 12.90 -12.12
N TYR A 29 -8.89 13.27 -11.79
CA TYR A 29 -8.39 13.16 -10.41
C TYR A 29 -8.89 14.29 -9.50
N ARG A 30 -9.58 15.32 -10.02
CA ARG A 30 -10.09 16.42 -9.20
C ARG A 30 -11.44 16.08 -8.58
N ALA A 31 -11.54 16.09 -7.25
CA ALA A 31 -12.83 15.88 -6.59
C ALA A 31 -13.86 16.97 -7.00
N PRO A 32 -15.15 16.61 -7.18
CA PRO A 32 -16.20 17.56 -7.57
C PRO A 32 -16.53 18.55 -6.44
N GLU A 33 -17.13 19.70 -6.73
CA GLU A 33 -17.51 20.67 -5.70
C GLU A 33 -18.40 20.06 -4.60
N GLY A 34 -18.12 20.41 -3.33
CA GLY A 34 -18.90 19.96 -2.16
C GLY A 34 -18.58 18.55 -1.67
N TRP A 35 -17.61 17.86 -2.27
CA TRP A 35 -17.19 16.52 -1.90
C TRP A 35 -16.76 16.40 -0.43
N GLU A 36 -16.26 17.49 0.17
CA GLU A 36 -15.78 17.53 1.55
C GLU A 36 -16.88 17.18 2.56
N ALA A 37 -18.13 17.51 2.24
CA ALA A 37 -19.30 17.27 3.07
C ALA A 37 -19.83 15.84 2.99
N GLU A 38 -19.37 15.05 2.01
CA GLU A 38 -19.74 13.65 1.87
C GLU A 38 -19.17 12.79 3.01
N LYS A 39 -19.73 11.59 3.16
CA LYS A 39 -19.23 10.60 4.14
C LYS A 39 -18.00 9.85 3.60
N PRO A 40 -17.07 9.43 4.46
CA PRO A 40 -15.97 8.56 4.03
C PRO A 40 -16.48 7.28 3.34
N GLY A 41 -15.87 6.93 2.22
CA GLY A 41 -16.30 5.85 1.33
C GLY A 41 -17.37 6.24 0.29
N THR A 42 -17.88 7.48 0.30
CA THR A 42 -18.79 7.93 -0.77
C THR A 42 -18.06 7.94 -2.10
N VAL A 43 -18.62 7.24 -3.08
CA VAL A 43 -18.22 7.28 -4.50
C VAL A 43 -18.52 8.67 -5.07
N LEU A 44 -17.49 9.36 -5.54
CA LEU A 44 -17.58 10.70 -6.13
C LEU A 44 -17.57 10.62 -7.66
N LYS A 45 -16.72 9.78 -8.24
CA LYS A 45 -16.66 9.54 -9.68
C LYS A 45 -16.29 8.09 -9.98
N ILE A 46 -16.74 7.61 -11.14
CA ILE A 46 -16.36 6.32 -11.71
C ILE A 46 -15.81 6.57 -13.12
N ARG A 47 -14.70 5.93 -13.45
CA ARG A 47 -14.18 5.82 -14.82
C ARG A 47 -14.27 4.36 -15.21
N GLN A 48 -15.24 4.04 -16.06
CA GLN A 48 -15.39 2.72 -16.66
C GLN A 48 -14.28 2.47 -17.68
N HIS A 49 -13.87 1.20 -17.85
CA HIS A 49 -12.84 0.79 -18.81
C HIS A 49 -11.56 1.64 -18.67
N ALA A 50 -11.10 1.82 -17.43
CA ALA A 50 -10.02 2.75 -17.10
C ALA A 50 -8.76 2.49 -17.93
N TYR A 51 -8.43 1.21 -18.14
CA TYR A 51 -7.44 0.76 -19.12
C TYR A 51 -8.17 0.16 -20.32
N ASN A 52 -8.27 0.92 -21.42
CA ASN A 52 -8.99 0.53 -22.64
C ASN A 52 -8.11 -0.15 -23.73
N MET A 53 -6.84 -0.44 -23.43
CA MET A 53 -5.93 -1.14 -24.34
C MET A 53 -6.27 -2.62 -24.48
N THR A 54 -6.01 -3.19 -25.67
CA THR A 54 -6.23 -4.62 -25.94
C THR A 54 -4.94 -5.30 -26.42
N PRO A 55 -4.40 -6.28 -25.66
CA PRO A 55 -4.80 -6.69 -24.32
C PRO A 55 -4.41 -5.64 -23.25
N ILE A 56 -5.13 -5.61 -22.13
CA ILE A 56 -4.66 -4.94 -20.90
C ILE A 56 -3.40 -5.69 -20.41
N PRO A 57 -2.30 -5.01 -20.07
CA PRO A 57 -1.00 -5.64 -19.78
C PRO A 57 -0.92 -6.25 -18.37
N ILE A 58 -2.01 -6.86 -17.88
CA ILE A 58 -2.08 -7.58 -16.61
C ILE A 58 -2.68 -8.96 -16.87
N ALA A 59 -2.07 -10.02 -16.32
CA ALA A 59 -2.55 -11.37 -16.56
C ALA A 59 -3.96 -11.57 -15.98
N ASN A 60 -4.76 -12.42 -16.63
CA ASN A 60 -6.11 -12.81 -16.17
C ASN A 60 -7.14 -11.68 -16.00
N VAL A 61 -6.84 -10.44 -16.41
CA VAL A 61 -7.79 -9.33 -16.37
C VAL A 61 -8.74 -9.34 -17.57
N LYS A 62 -10.02 -9.06 -17.32
CA LYS A 62 -11.07 -8.86 -18.31
C LYS A 62 -11.27 -7.39 -18.64
N ASP A 63 -11.35 -6.58 -17.60
CA ASP A 63 -11.73 -5.17 -17.66
C ASP A 63 -11.27 -4.46 -16.38
N THR A 64 -11.26 -3.14 -16.40
CA THR A 64 -10.88 -2.30 -15.26
C THR A 64 -11.80 -1.10 -15.12
N PHE A 65 -11.95 -0.59 -13.90
CA PHE A 65 -12.55 0.71 -13.65
C PHE A 65 -11.83 1.42 -12.52
N GLN A 66 -11.89 2.75 -12.49
CA GLN A 66 -11.41 3.54 -11.37
C GLN A 66 -12.56 4.16 -10.60
N VAL A 67 -12.39 4.27 -9.29
CA VAL A 67 -13.32 4.95 -8.40
C VAL A 67 -12.56 6.05 -7.67
N LEU A 68 -13.04 7.29 -7.81
CA LEU A 68 -12.63 8.39 -6.95
C LEU A 68 -13.66 8.48 -5.81
N PHE A 69 -13.20 8.49 -4.56
CA PHE A 69 -14.06 8.44 -3.38
C PHE A 69 -13.58 9.42 -2.30
N ARG A 70 -14.50 9.84 -1.42
CA ARG A 70 -14.20 10.67 -0.26
C ARG A 70 -13.55 9.80 0.84
N SER A 71 -12.50 10.30 1.48
CA SER A 71 -11.83 9.68 2.63
C SER A 71 -11.45 10.72 3.71
N THR A 72 -10.57 10.34 4.63
CA THR A 72 -10.12 11.12 5.78
C THR A 72 -8.59 11.12 5.82
N ASN A 73 -7.96 12.28 6.03
CA ASN A 73 -6.50 12.39 6.06
C ASN A 73 -5.92 12.16 7.46
N SER A 74 -4.59 12.24 7.60
CA SER A 74 -3.92 12.00 8.88
C SER A 74 -4.33 12.99 9.98
N GLN A 75 -4.83 14.17 9.62
CA GLN A 75 -5.34 15.20 10.55
C GLN A 75 -6.85 15.11 10.77
N GLU A 76 -7.48 13.99 10.37
CA GLU A 76 -8.93 13.76 10.46
C GLU A 76 -9.80 14.75 9.65
N ASN A 77 -9.18 15.46 8.69
CA ASN A 77 -9.90 16.33 7.76
C ASN A 77 -10.32 15.54 6.51
N ALA A 78 -11.31 16.06 5.78
CA ALA A 78 -11.73 15.47 4.51
C ALA A 78 -10.56 15.42 3.50
N THR A 79 -10.38 14.28 2.85
CA THR A 79 -9.52 14.08 1.68
C THR A 79 -10.24 13.16 0.69
N TRP A 80 -9.65 12.86 -0.44
CA TRP A 80 -10.17 11.86 -1.36
C TRP A 80 -9.12 10.79 -1.64
N GLY A 81 -9.53 9.70 -2.26
CA GLY A 81 -8.66 8.64 -2.73
C GLY A 81 -9.13 8.13 -4.08
N VAL A 82 -8.24 7.40 -4.77
CA VAL A 82 -8.56 6.69 -6.00
C VAL A 82 -8.24 5.21 -5.80
N THR A 83 -9.04 4.34 -6.39
CA THR A 83 -8.70 2.93 -6.52
C THR A 83 -8.99 2.44 -7.93
N THR A 84 -8.06 1.69 -8.50
CA THR A 84 -8.29 0.90 -9.73
C THR A 84 -8.75 -0.49 -9.33
N VAL A 85 -9.86 -0.93 -9.93
CA VAL A 85 -10.41 -2.26 -9.74
C VAL A 85 -10.20 -3.06 -11.02
N PHE A 86 -9.71 -4.29 -10.86
CA PHE A 86 -9.44 -5.26 -11.90
C PHE A 86 -10.45 -6.40 -11.81
N ILE A 87 -11.13 -6.64 -12.93
CA ILE A 87 -12.16 -7.66 -13.04
C ILE A 87 -11.53 -8.92 -13.65
N PRO A 88 -11.69 -10.11 -13.06
CA PRO A 88 -11.07 -11.33 -13.57
C PRO A 88 -11.78 -11.85 -14.83
N LYS A 89 -11.03 -12.54 -15.70
CA LYS A 89 -11.57 -13.22 -16.90
C LYS A 89 -12.57 -14.34 -16.57
N LYS A 90 -12.36 -15.00 -15.43
CA LYS A 90 -13.21 -16.06 -14.90
C LYS A 90 -13.52 -15.71 -13.46
N SER A 91 -14.75 -15.92 -13.02
CA SER A 91 -15.08 -15.76 -11.61
C SER A 91 -14.79 -17.05 -10.87
N HIS A 92 -14.31 -16.95 -9.62
CA HIS A 92 -14.22 -18.10 -8.73
C HIS A 92 -15.59 -18.72 -8.41
N CYS A 93 -16.67 -17.95 -8.60
CA CYS A 93 -18.05 -18.42 -8.43
C CYS A 93 -18.66 -19.07 -9.69
N ASP A 94 -17.94 -19.13 -10.82
CA ASP A 94 -18.46 -19.71 -12.04
C ASP A 94 -18.79 -21.21 -11.83
N GLY A 95 -20.07 -21.57 -11.91
CA GLY A 95 -20.54 -22.95 -11.71
C GLY A 95 -20.56 -23.43 -10.25
N VAL A 96 -20.33 -22.55 -9.28
CA VAL A 96 -20.35 -22.86 -7.83
C VAL A 96 -21.64 -22.33 -7.20
N SER A 97 -22.47 -23.21 -6.65
CA SER A 97 -23.70 -22.80 -5.97
C SER A 97 -23.39 -22.12 -4.63
N ASN A 98 -24.18 -21.10 -4.27
CA ASN A 98 -24.03 -20.34 -3.02
C ASN A 98 -22.65 -19.69 -2.81
N CYS A 99 -21.93 -19.40 -3.90
CA CYS A 99 -20.65 -18.72 -3.84
C CYS A 99 -20.82 -17.21 -3.59
N THR A 100 -19.95 -16.66 -2.74
CA THR A 100 -19.88 -15.21 -2.49
C THR A 100 -18.65 -14.64 -3.19
N GLN A 101 -18.83 -13.57 -3.96
CA GLN A 101 -17.75 -12.95 -4.72
C GLN A 101 -16.67 -12.38 -3.79
N ALA A 102 -15.41 -12.46 -4.22
CA ALA A 102 -14.26 -12.10 -3.41
C ALA A 102 -13.51 -10.92 -4.05
N ILE A 103 -13.08 -9.98 -3.20
CA ILE A 103 -12.29 -8.82 -3.58
C ILE A 103 -11.02 -8.82 -2.71
N VAL A 104 -9.86 -8.85 -3.35
CA VAL A 104 -8.57 -8.58 -2.70
C VAL A 104 -8.28 -7.10 -2.86
N SER A 105 -8.26 -6.35 -1.77
CA SER A 105 -7.69 -5.00 -1.76
C SER A 105 -6.18 -5.12 -1.61
N TYR A 106 -5.42 -4.86 -2.66
CA TYR A 106 -3.97 -4.98 -2.70
C TYR A 106 -3.31 -3.61 -2.57
N GLN A 107 -2.65 -3.37 -1.45
CA GLN A 107 -1.84 -2.18 -1.20
C GLN A 107 -0.47 -2.38 -1.85
N LEU A 108 -0.34 -1.99 -3.12
CA LEU A 108 0.92 -2.04 -3.88
C LEU A 108 1.95 -1.11 -3.23
N PRO A 109 3.19 -1.54 -2.87
CA PRO A 109 4.20 -0.60 -2.39
C PRO A 109 4.77 0.20 -3.57
N TYR A 110 4.34 1.46 -3.72
CA TYR A 110 4.80 2.37 -4.81
C TYR A 110 5.84 3.40 -4.34
N ASP A 111 5.97 3.58 -3.03
CA ASP A 111 7.12 4.17 -2.33
C ASP A 111 7.59 5.53 -2.85
N THR A 112 6.64 6.46 -3.05
CA THR A 112 6.96 7.76 -3.63
C THR A 112 6.02 8.88 -3.20
N SER A 113 6.60 10.06 -3.02
CA SER A 113 5.87 11.33 -2.86
C SER A 113 5.48 12.02 -4.16
N CYS A 114 5.52 11.30 -5.28
CA CYS A 114 5.10 11.77 -6.59
C CYS A 114 3.66 11.30 -6.89
N LEU A 115 2.72 12.24 -6.94
CA LEU A 115 1.32 11.96 -7.32
C LEU A 115 1.22 11.26 -8.69
N ASP A 116 2.08 11.65 -9.64
CA ASP A 116 2.06 11.09 -10.99
C ASP A 116 2.60 9.66 -11.09
N ALA A 117 3.19 9.14 -10.01
CA ALA A 117 3.62 7.76 -9.89
C ALA A 117 2.63 6.88 -9.10
N SER A 118 1.40 7.38 -8.89
CA SER A 118 0.34 6.62 -8.19
C SER A 118 -0.03 5.33 -8.94
N PRO A 119 -0.38 4.23 -8.23
CA PRO A 119 -0.75 2.95 -8.84
C PRO A 119 -1.85 3.06 -9.89
N SER A 120 -2.85 3.90 -9.66
CA SER A 120 -3.97 4.11 -10.57
C SER A 120 -3.55 4.55 -11.97
N PHE A 121 -2.44 5.27 -12.09
CA PHE A 121 -1.84 5.62 -13.37
C PHE A 121 -0.81 4.57 -13.82
N GLY A 122 0.14 4.21 -12.96
CA GLY A 122 1.28 3.36 -13.34
C GLY A 122 0.91 1.95 -13.80
N LEU A 123 -0.17 1.35 -13.27
CA LEU A 123 -0.59 -0.01 -13.61
C LEU A 123 -1.11 -0.17 -15.05
N GLN A 124 -1.32 0.91 -15.79
CA GLN A 124 -1.65 0.82 -17.22
C GLN A 124 -0.52 0.23 -18.07
N TRP A 125 0.71 0.16 -17.55
CA TRP A 125 1.85 -0.51 -18.18
C TRP A 125 2.15 -1.89 -17.62
N GLY A 126 1.28 -2.42 -16.76
CA GLY A 126 1.41 -3.72 -16.15
C GLY A 126 1.79 -3.67 -14.67
N GLU A 127 1.66 -4.81 -14.01
CA GLU A 127 1.97 -4.95 -12.60
C GLU A 127 3.46 -5.27 -12.38
N PRO A 128 4.09 -4.77 -11.29
CA PRO A 128 5.52 -4.96 -11.07
C PRO A 128 5.89 -6.33 -10.49
N TYR A 129 4.96 -7.00 -9.79
CA TYR A 129 5.29 -8.10 -8.87
C TYR A 129 4.47 -9.38 -9.11
N GLY A 130 3.27 -9.30 -9.71
CA GLY A 130 2.48 -10.47 -10.13
C GLY A 130 1.29 -10.83 -9.22
N GLU A 131 1.12 -10.18 -8.06
CA GLU A 131 0.04 -10.47 -7.12
C GLU A 131 -1.35 -10.17 -7.69
N ILE A 132 -1.49 -9.14 -8.53
CA ILE A 132 -2.75 -8.77 -9.16
C ILE A 132 -3.14 -9.87 -10.13
N GLY A 133 -2.27 -10.23 -11.06
CA GLY A 133 -2.52 -11.26 -12.08
C GLY A 133 -2.74 -12.65 -11.50
N GLN A 134 -2.03 -13.00 -10.41
CA GLN A 134 -2.24 -14.28 -9.71
C GLN A 134 -3.57 -14.31 -8.95
N SER A 135 -3.97 -13.21 -8.29
CA SER A 135 -5.29 -13.10 -7.63
C SER A 135 -6.43 -13.16 -8.65
N LEU A 136 -6.30 -12.45 -9.78
CA LEU A 136 -7.24 -12.53 -10.88
C LEU A 136 -7.30 -13.95 -11.49
N GLY A 137 -6.17 -14.66 -11.50
CA GLY A 137 -6.09 -16.06 -11.93
C GLY A 137 -6.85 -17.04 -11.03
N ARG A 138 -7.03 -16.69 -9.75
CA ARG A 138 -7.92 -17.39 -8.81
C ARG A 138 -9.40 -17.00 -8.99
N GLY A 139 -9.68 -16.03 -9.85
CA GLY A 139 -11.03 -15.55 -10.12
C GLY A 139 -11.58 -14.57 -9.08
N TRP A 140 -10.70 -14.02 -8.25
CA TRP A 140 -11.03 -12.94 -7.33
C TRP A 140 -10.87 -11.58 -8.03
N TRP A 141 -11.70 -10.62 -7.64
CA TRP A 141 -11.51 -9.23 -8.04
C TRP A 141 -10.33 -8.64 -7.28
N VAL A 142 -9.64 -7.67 -7.88
CA VAL A 142 -8.53 -6.98 -7.21
C VAL A 142 -8.81 -5.49 -7.21
N SER A 143 -8.71 -4.83 -6.06
CA SER A 143 -8.77 -3.37 -5.92
C SER A 143 -7.41 -2.89 -5.45
N VAL A 144 -6.81 -1.94 -6.18
CA VAL A 144 -5.53 -1.32 -5.80
C VAL A 144 -5.79 0.14 -5.50
N PRO A 145 -5.79 0.57 -4.23
CA PRO A 145 -5.94 1.96 -3.87
C PRO A 145 -4.62 2.72 -3.96
N ASP A 146 -4.71 3.99 -4.37
CA ASP A 146 -3.65 4.99 -4.18
C ASP A 146 -3.68 5.43 -2.71
N PHE A 147 -3.24 4.54 -1.82
CA PHE A 147 -3.51 4.69 -0.38
C PHE A 147 -2.85 5.92 0.25
N GLU A 148 -1.80 6.48 -0.33
CA GLU A 148 -1.16 7.71 0.17
C GLU A 148 -1.91 8.99 -0.21
N GLY A 149 -2.97 8.87 -1.02
CA GLY A 149 -3.91 9.92 -1.34
C GLY A 149 -3.36 11.01 -2.27
N PRO A 150 -4.07 12.15 -2.40
CA PRO A 150 -3.81 13.17 -3.41
C PRO A 150 -2.53 13.97 -3.18
N LEU A 151 -1.90 13.80 -2.01
CA LEU A 151 -0.64 14.43 -1.66
C LEU A 151 0.56 13.49 -1.80
N ALA A 152 0.35 12.24 -2.22
CA ALA A 152 1.38 11.19 -2.26
C ALA A 152 2.14 11.14 -0.92
N SER A 153 1.39 10.92 0.15
CA SER A 153 1.86 10.99 1.52
C SER A 153 2.65 9.74 1.94
N TYR A 154 3.64 9.32 1.15
CA TYR A 154 4.47 8.15 1.47
C TYR A 154 5.01 8.19 2.91
N GLY A 155 4.84 7.07 3.63
CA GLY A 155 5.16 6.93 5.05
C GLY A 155 4.07 7.42 6.02
N ALA A 156 3.00 8.10 5.57
CA ALA A 156 1.91 8.51 6.46
C ALA A 156 0.88 7.38 6.65
N SER A 157 1.09 6.49 7.62
CA SER A 157 0.26 5.29 7.77
C SER A 157 -1.19 5.59 8.16
N ILE A 158 -1.48 6.73 8.79
CA ILE A 158 -2.86 7.07 9.21
C ILE A 158 -3.75 7.32 7.98
N VAL A 159 -3.33 8.22 7.07
CA VAL A 159 -4.07 8.45 5.82
C VAL A 159 -4.10 7.19 4.95
N ALA A 160 -3.01 6.40 4.93
CA ALA A 160 -2.97 5.13 4.22
C ALA A 160 -4.02 4.12 4.71
N GLY A 161 -4.17 4.00 6.03
CA GLY A 161 -5.18 3.15 6.64
C GLY A 161 -6.61 3.61 6.32
N PHE A 162 -6.92 4.91 6.46
CA PHE A 162 -8.24 5.44 6.15
C PHE A 162 -8.62 5.32 4.68
N ILE A 163 -7.69 5.65 3.76
CA ILE A 163 -7.95 5.53 2.31
C ILE A 163 -8.13 4.07 1.92
N THR A 164 -7.35 3.14 2.50
CA THR A 164 -7.55 1.71 2.29
C THR A 164 -8.95 1.25 2.71
N ILE A 165 -9.39 1.61 3.91
CA ILE A 165 -10.74 1.26 4.42
C ILE A 165 -11.85 1.87 3.54
N ASP A 166 -11.72 3.16 3.20
CA ASP A 166 -12.73 3.87 2.42
C ASP A 166 -12.76 3.41 0.95
N SER A 167 -11.63 2.93 0.41
CA SER A 167 -11.59 2.30 -0.91
C SER A 167 -12.49 1.06 -0.95
N ILE A 168 -12.48 0.24 0.11
CA ILE A 168 -13.31 -0.97 0.20
C ILE A 168 -14.79 -0.60 0.26
N ARG A 169 -15.16 0.42 1.05
CA ARG A 169 -16.55 0.95 1.08
C ARG A 169 -17.00 1.34 -0.32
N ALA A 170 -16.18 2.12 -1.02
CA ALA A 170 -16.48 2.60 -2.36
C ALA A 170 -16.59 1.45 -3.37
N VAL A 171 -15.65 0.51 -3.36
CA VAL A 171 -15.62 -0.63 -4.27
C VAL A 171 -16.78 -1.59 -4.03
N ILE A 172 -17.11 -1.93 -2.78
CA ILE A 172 -18.28 -2.78 -2.48
C ILE A 172 -19.56 -2.13 -3.00
N LYS A 173 -19.70 -0.81 -2.83
CA LYS A 173 -20.85 -0.06 -3.34
C LYS A 173 -20.96 -0.13 -4.86
N VAL A 174 -19.87 0.14 -5.59
CA VAL A 174 -19.84 0.07 -7.06
C VAL A 174 -20.01 -1.36 -7.57
N ALA A 175 -19.37 -2.34 -6.94
CA ALA A 175 -19.49 -3.75 -7.28
C ALA A 175 -20.95 -4.22 -7.17
N ALA A 176 -21.65 -3.80 -6.11
CA ALA A 176 -23.06 -4.11 -5.92
C ALA A 176 -23.96 -3.41 -6.94
N SER A 177 -23.76 -2.11 -7.22
CA SER A 177 -24.65 -1.32 -8.08
C SER A 177 -24.43 -1.52 -9.57
N GLU A 178 -23.17 -1.59 -10.02
CA GLU A 178 -22.82 -1.65 -11.45
C GLU A 178 -22.59 -3.08 -11.96
N TYR A 179 -22.24 -4.01 -11.07
CA TYR A 179 -21.84 -5.37 -11.44
C TYR A 179 -22.64 -6.48 -10.75
N GLY A 180 -23.59 -6.13 -9.89
CA GLY A 180 -24.46 -7.10 -9.21
C GLY A 180 -23.75 -7.96 -8.15
N LEU A 181 -22.54 -7.59 -7.72
CA LEU A 181 -21.76 -8.30 -6.70
C LEU A 181 -22.29 -8.00 -5.29
N GLN A 182 -23.44 -8.57 -4.97
CA GLN A 182 -24.04 -8.43 -3.64
C GLN A 182 -23.21 -9.19 -2.59
N ASN A 183 -23.01 -8.56 -1.42
CA ASN A 183 -22.33 -9.15 -0.26
C ASN A 183 -20.89 -9.63 -0.52
N ALA A 184 -20.18 -9.02 -1.48
CA ALA A 184 -18.80 -9.39 -1.76
C ALA A 184 -17.92 -9.33 -0.50
N ARG A 185 -17.07 -10.34 -0.31
CA ARG A 185 -16.13 -10.41 0.81
C ARG A 185 -14.82 -9.75 0.42
N ALA A 186 -14.36 -8.81 1.25
CA ALA A 186 -13.11 -8.09 1.03
C ALA A 186 -12.01 -8.59 1.97
N GLY A 187 -10.86 -8.95 1.40
CA GLY A 187 -9.61 -9.22 2.14
C GLY A 187 -8.55 -8.18 1.78
N LEU A 188 -7.58 -7.96 2.66
CA LEU A 188 -6.51 -6.97 2.46
C LEU A 188 -5.17 -7.65 2.24
N TRP A 189 -4.35 -7.17 1.31
CA TRP A 189 -3.00 -7.67 1.10
C TRP A 189 -2.03 -6.51 0.92
N GLY A 190 -0.97 -6.48 1.73
CA GLY A 190 0.13 -5.54 1.57
C GLY A 190 1.49 -6.22 1.79
N TYR A 191 2.50 -5.68 1.10
CA TYR A 191 3.92 -6.01 1.34
C TYR A 191 4.73 -4.71 1.52
N SER A 192 5.75 -4.71 2.39
CA SER A 192 6.59 -3.54 2.66
C SER A 192 5.76 -2.31 3.08
N ASN A 193 5.93 -1.13 2.48
CA ASN A 193 5.05 0.04 2.72
C ASN A 193 3.56 -0.28 2.52
N GLY A 194 3.23 -1.17 1.57
CA GLY A 194 1.86 -1.67 1.40
C GLY A 194 1.36 -2.44 2.62
N ALA A 195 2.24 -3.19 3.30
CA ALA A 195 1.92 -3.85 4.56
C ALA A 195 1.65 -2.84 5.68
N SER A 196 2.37 -1.72 5.72
CA SER A 196 2.11 -0.62 6.67
C SER A 196 0.73 0.01 6.44
N ALA A 197 0.30 0.16 5.20
CA ALA A 197 -1.06 0.61 4.86
C ALA A 197 -2.13 -0.43 5.26
N THR A 198 -1.89 -1.71 4.98
CA THR A 198 -2.80 -2.81 5.36
C THR A 198 -2.90 -2.97 6.88
N GLU A 199 -1.78 -2.87 7.60
CA GLU A 199 -1.72 -2.99 9.06
C GLU A 199 -2.50 -1.86 9.73
N ALA A 200 -2.23 -0.60 9.34
CA ALA A 200 -2.99 0.54 9.84
C ALA A 200 -4.50 0.39 9.55
N ALA A 201 -4.86 -0.10 8.36
CA ALA A 201 -6.26 -0.34 8.01
C ALA A 201 -6.94 -1.38 8.94
N VAL A 202 -6.27 -2.49 9.28
CA VAL A 202 -6.86 -3.49 10.18
C VAL A 202 -6.94 -3.02 11.63
N GLU A 203 -6.02 -2.15 12.08
CA GLU A 203 -6.10 -1.52 13.39
C GLU A 203 -7.26 -0.51 13.48
N PHE A 204 -7.45 0.31 12.44
CA PHE A 204 -8.49 1.35 12.44
C PHE A 204 -9.89 0.81 12.16
N ALA A 205 -10.03 -0.24 11.34
CA ALA A 205 -11.33 -0.74 10.87
C ALA A 205 -12.37 -0.97 11.99
N PRO A 206 -12.05 -1.60 13.15
CA PRO A 206 -13.04 -1.84 14.20
C PRO A 206 -13.72 -0.58 14.76
N LYS A 207 -13.02 0.56 14.74
CA LYS A 207 -13.55 1.84 15.26
C LYS A 207 -14.01 2.78 14.14
N TYR A 208 -13.25 2.87 13.06
CA TYR A 208 -13.50 3.78 11.94
C TYR A 208 -14.55 3.27 10.96
N ALA A 209 -14.66 1.95 10.81
CA ALA A 209 -15.58 1.27 9.90
C ALA A 209 -16.17 -0.01 10.48
N PRO A 210 -16.87 0.06 11.64
CA PRO A 210 -17.41 -1.12 12.33
C PRO A 210 -18.43 -1.90 11.49
N GLU A 211 -19.01 -1.29 10.47
CA GLU A 211 -19.92 -1.94 9.53
C GLU A 211 -19.21 -2.82 8.49
N LEU A 212 -17.92 -2.60 8.25
CA LEU A 212 -17.13 -3.43 7.34
C LEU A 212 -16.71 -4.73 8.02
N LYS A 213 -17.02 -5.84 7.35
CA LYS A 213 -16.59 -7.17 7.78
C LYS A 213 -15.51 -7.67 6.84
N LEU A 214 -14.26 -7.39 7.20
CA LEU A 214 -13.09 -7.89 6.46
C LEU A 214 -12.97 -9.41 6.63
N ALA A 215 -12.76 -10.10 5.52
CA ALA A 215 -12.59 -11.55 5.49
C ALA A 215 -11.27 -12.00 6.10
N GLY A 216 -10.24 -11.15 6.06
CA GLY A 216 -8.90 -11.39 6.56
C GLY A 216 -7.89 -10.43 5.95
N ALA A 217 -6.67 -10.44 6.46
CA ALA A 217 -5.56 -9.63 5.93
C ALA A 217 -4.25 -10.41 5.84
N ALA A 218 -3.51 -10.24 4.75
CA ALA A 218 -2.15 -10.73 4.57
C ALA A 218 -1.16 -9.55 4.62
N ILE A 219 -0.22 -9.57 5.56
CA ILE A 219 0.70 -8.47 5.87
C ILE A 219 2.14 -9.00 5.83
N GLY A 220 2.92 -8.55 4.83
CA GLY A 220 4.28 -9.05 4.59
C GLY A 220 5.36 -7.99 4.70
N GLY A 221 6.53 -8.30 5.25
CA GLY A 221 7.65 -7.34 5.25
C GLY A 221 7.32 -6.03 5.97
N LEU A 222 6.48 -6.07 7.00
CA LEU A 222 6.00 -4.91 7.76
C LEU A 222 7.16 -4.03 8.25
N THR A 223 6.99 -2.70 8.21
CA THR A 223 7.95 -1.72 8.74
C THR A 223 7.34 -0.97 9.93
N PRO A 224 7.37 -1.51 11.17
CA PRO A 224 6.57 -1.00 12.27
C PRO A 224 6.96 0.37 12.80
N SER A 225 8.22 0.79 12.60
CA SER A 225 8.71 2.08 13.07
C SER A 225 9.49 2.86 12.02
N LEU A 226 8.98 4.05 11.64
CA LEU A 226 9.73 4.98 10.77
C LEU A 226 10.94 5.61 11.47
N ILE A 227 10.93 5.70 12.80
CA ILE A 227 12.00 6.35 13.56
C ILE A 227 13.22 5.44 13.71
N SER A 228 13.02 4.14 13.93
CA SER A 228 14.14 3.20 13.98
C SER A 228 14.69 2.92 12.58
N SER A 229 13.83 2.79 11.57
CA SER A 229 14.24 2.48 10.19
C SER A 229 14.89 3.68 9.49
N GLY A 230 14.33 4.89 9.61
CA GLY A 230 14.76 6.07 8.86
C GLY A 230 16.27 6.34 8.91
N PRO A 231 16.91 6.43 10.10
CA PRO A 231 18.34 6.64 10.23
C PRO A 231 19.21 5.54 9.61
N LEU A 232 18.70 4.30 9.48
CA LEU A 232 19.43 3.19 8.88
C LEU A 232 19.50 3.29 7.35
N LEU A 233 18.57 4.04 6.73
CA LEU A 233 18.49 4.14 5.26
C LEU A 233 19.46 5.18 4.69
N GLY A 234 19.76 6.25 5.45
CA GLY A 234 20.64 7.33 5.01
C GLY A 234 22.05 6.82 4.67
N GLY A 235 22.55 7.10 3.46
CA GLY A 235 23.86 6.64 3.01
C GLY A 235 23.91 5.20 2.51
N THR A 236 22.77 4.51 2.40
CA THR A 236 22.67 3.16 1.83
C THR A 236 22.11 3.20 0.40
N GLN A 237 22.03 2.04 -0.26
CA GLN A 237 21.42 1.91 -1.59
C GLN A 237 19.95 2.33 -1.65
N VAL A 238 19.24 2.38 -0.51
CA VAL A 238 17.82 2.74 -0.40
C VAL A 238 17.56 4.12 0.21
N ALA A 239 18.57 4.99 0.29
CA ALA A 239 18.45 6.31 0.89
C ALA A 239 17.35 7.20 0.27
N GLY A 240 16.93 6.94 -0.97
CA GLY A 240 15.78 7.60 -1.60
C GLY A 240 14.47 7.43 -0.83
N LEU A 241 14.26 6.29 -0.14
CA LEU A 241 13.08 6.07 0.69
C LEU A 241 13.02 7.06 1.86
N LEU A 242 14.17 7.41 2.47
CA LEU A 242 14.19 8.42 3.53
C LEU A 242 13.80 9.81 3.01
N VAL A 243 14.28 10.18 1.82
CA VAL A 243 13.88 11.46 1.17
C VAL A 243 12.38 11.46 0.88
N GLN A 244 11.87 10.39 0.25
CA GLN A 244 10.44 10.25 -0.04
C GLN A 244 9.61 10.30 1.24
N GLY A 245 10.05 9.63 2.31
CA GLY A 245 9.32 9.54 3.58
C GLY A 245 9.24 10.87 4.30
N ILE A 246 10.34 11.63 4.35
CA ILE A 246 10.32 13.00 4.90
C ILE A 246 9.34 13.87 4.10
N ILE A 247 9.36 13.78 2.77
CA ILE A 247 8.49 14.59 1.92
C ILE A 247 7.02 14.18 2.09
N GLY A 248 6.73 12.88 2.05
CA GLY A 248 5.40 12.30 2.10
C GLY A 248 4.72 12.52 3.45
N VAL A 249 5.39 12.18 4.55
CA VAL A 249 4.86 12.39 5.91
C VAL A 249 4.57 13.88 6.15
N THR A 250 5.51 14.77 5.82
CA THR A 250 5.33 16.20 6.06
C THR A 250 4.25 16.85 5.19
N SER A 251 3.80 16.20 4.11
CA SER A 251 2.66 16.68 3.31
C SER A 251 1.36 16.77 4.13
N GLN A 252 1.24 15.95 5.18
CA GLN A 252 0.10 15.96 6.11
C GLN A 252 0.23 17.03 7.21
N TYR A 253 1.38 17.71 7.30
CA TYR A 253 1.76 18.58 8.41
C TYR A 253 2.41 19.89 7.90
N PRO A 254 1.62 20.89 7.49
CA PRO A 254 2.12 22.09 6.83
C PRO A 254 3.17 22.89 7.63
N GLU A 255 3.05 22.95 8.96
CA GLU A 255 4.02 23.69 9.79
C GLU A 255 5.37 22.95 9.89
N GLN A 256 5.33 21.63 10.08
CA GLN A 256 6.52 20.77 10.04
C GLN A 256 7.18 20.81 8.66
N ARG A 257 6.39 20.84 7.59
CA ARG A 257 6.90 21.03 6.22
C ARG A 257 7.64 22.35 6.07
N LYS A 258 7.07 23.45 6.54
CA LYS A 258 7.73 24.77 6.51
C LYS A 258 9.04 24.77 7.29
N TYR A 259 9.05 24.13 8.46
CA TYR A 259 10.26 23.96 9.25
C TYR A 259 11.34 23.19 8.47
N ILE A 260 11.02 22.01 7.93
CA ILE A 260 11.94 21.21 7.10
C ILE A 260 12.50 22.04 5.94
N VAL A 261 11.64 22.74 5.20
CA VAL A 261 12.08 23.63 4.10
C VAL A 261 13.05 24.70 4.58
N SER A 262 12.81 25.30 5.75
CA SER A 262 13.70 26.32 6.33
C SER A 262 15.06 25.78 6.77
N ARG A 263 15.18 24.46 6.93
CA ARG A 263 16.40 23.77 7.35
C ARG A 263 17.19 23.19 6.19
N LEU A 264 16.68 23.21 4.97
CA LEU A 264 17.42 22.74 3.79
C LEU A 264 18.46 23.78 3.35
N LYS A 265 19.62 23.30 2.87
CA LYS A 265 20.66 24.17 2.29
C LYS A 265 20.12 24.82 1.01
N PRO A 266 20.32 26.14 0.79
CA PRO A 266 19.81 26.82 -0.40
C PRO A 266 20.65 26.56 -1.66
N GLU A 267 21.92 26.18 -1.50
CA GLU A 267 22.89 26.03 -2.58
C GLU A 267 23.85 24.84 -2.34
N GLY A 268 24.65 24.51 -3.35
CA GLY A 268 25.54 23.35 -3.34
C GLY A 268 24.90 22.07 -3.89
N PRO A 269 25.63 20.94 -3.89
CA PRO A 269 25.16 19.68 -4.48
C PRO A 269 24.03 19.00 -3.67
N TYR A 270 23.88 19.34 -2.38
CA TYR A 270 22.81 18.86 -1.50
C TYR A 270 21.92 20.02 -1.09
N ASN A 271 21.22 20.61 -2.07
CA ASN A 271 20.35 21.77 -1.84
C ASN A 271 18.85 21.40 -1.83
N ALA A 272 17.99 22.35 -1.47
CA ALA A 272 16.55 22.15 -1.38
C ALA A 272 15.89 21.70 -2.72
N THR A 273 16.36 22.19 -3.86
CA THR A 273 15.86 21.77 -5.19
C THR A 273 16.16 20.29 -5.42
N GLU A 274 17.40 19.87 -5.15
CA GLU A 274 17.85 18.49 -5.28
C GLU A 274 17.13 17.56 -4.29
N PHE A 275 16.76 18.04 -3.09
CA PHE A 275 15.96 17.29 -2.14
C PHE A 275 14.52 17.08 -2.64
N PHE A 276 13.86 18.13 -3.13
CA PHE A 276 12.48 18.05 -3.61
C PHE A 276 12.32 17.47 -5.02
N TRP A 277 13.43 17.19 -5.71
CA TRP A 277 13.39 16.48 -6.99
C TRP A 277 12.72 15.10 -6.86
N ALA A 278 12.80 14.47 -5.67
CA ALA A 278 12.09 13.26 -5.32
C ALA A 278 10.56 13.33 -5.52
N SER A 279 9.92 14.50 -5.36
CA SER A 279 8.47 14.69 -5.56
C SER A 279 8.04 14.57 -7.02
N TYR A 280 8.99 14.44 -7.95
CA TYR A 280 8.75 14.20 -9.37
C TYR A 280 9.20 12.81 -9.81
N MET A 281 9.64 11.94 -8.90
CA MET A 281 10.20 10.62 -9.22
C MET A 281 9.28 9.49 -8.79
N SER A 282 9.23 8.40 -9.55
CA SER A 282 8.74 7.12 -9.01
C SER A 282 9.64 6.63 -7.86
N GLY A 283 9.15 5.68 -7.06
CA GLY A 283 9.96 5.09 -5.99
C GLY A 283 11.27 4.49 -6.53
N TRP A 284 11.19 3.80 -7.66
CA TRP A 284 12.37 3.25 -8.36
C TRP A 284 13.37 4.33 -8.81
N GLN A 285 12.90 5.41 -9.42
CA GLN A 285 13.78 6.52 -9.82
C GLN A 285 14.45 7.17 -8.61
N SER A 286 13.72 7.32 -7.51
CA SER A 286 14.26 7.85 -6.26
C SER A 286 15.35 6.95 -5.67
N LEU A 287 15.16 5.63 -5.67
CA LEU A 287 16.19 4.67 -5.23
C LEU A 287 17.48 4.81 -6.03
N LEU A 288 17.38 4.95 -7.36
CA LEU A 288 18.55 5.15 -8.22
C LEU A 288 19.22 6.50 -8.00
N TYR A 289 18.44 7.57 -7.92
CA TYR A 289 18.94 8.94 -7.83
C TYR A 289 19.67 9.21 -6.52
N TYR A 290 19.10 8.77 -5.40
CA TYR A 290 19.64 9.00 -4.06
C TYR A 290 20.49 7.84 -3.55
N SER A 291 20.85 6.88 -4.40
CA SER A 291 21.62 5.70 -3.97
C SER A 291 22.93 6.13 -3.29
N TYR A 292 23.16 5.63 -2.07
CA TYR A 292 24.30 5.95 -1.20
C TYR A 292 24.43 7.44 -0.80
N VAL A 293 23.41 8.26 -1.05
CA VAL A 293 23.40 9.65 -0.60
C VAL A 293 23.18 9.71 0.92
N ASN A 294 24.07 10.42 1.61
CA ASN A 294 23.83 10.81 2.99
C ASN A 294 22.77 11.91 3.03
N VAL A 295 21.50 11.54 3.24
CA VAL A 295 20.35 12.46 3.23
C VAL A 295 20.50 13.61 4.22
N PHE A 296 21.25 13.42 5.31
CA PHE A 296 21.47 14.47 6.29
C PHE A 296 22.29 15.65 5.73
N GLU A 297 23.02 15.47 4.64
CA GLU A 297 23.76 16.54 3.98
C GLU A 297 22.87 17.61 3.34
N TYR A 298 21.59 17.32 3.10
CA TYR A 298 20.64 18.33 2.62
C TYR A 298 20.30 19.40 3.66
N PHE A 299 20.52 19.11 4.95
CA PHE A 299 20.10 19.95 6.07
C PHE A 299 21.25 20.80 6.63
N ILE A 300 20.95 22.05 7.01
CA ILE A 300 21.92 23.02 7.55
C ILE A 300 22.54 22.50 8.86
N GLY A 301 21.70 21.97 9.76
CA GLY A 301 22.10 21.34 11.02
C GLY A 301 22.31 19.82 10.94
N GLY A 302 22.32 19.25 9.73
CA GLY A 302 22.43 17.81 9.53
C GLY A 302 21.27 17.04 10.16
N LYS A 303 21.56 15.86 10.72
CA LYS A 303 20.57 14.96 11.33
C LYS A 303 19.73 15.62 12.43
N ALA A 304 20.32 16.53 13.20
CA ALA A 304 19.63 17.20 14.31
C ALA A 304 18.40 18.01 13.88
N ASP A 305 18.37 18.47 12.62
CA ASP A 305 17.22 19.18 12.06
C ASP A 305 16.01 18.26 11.81
N LEU A 306 16.19 16.94 11.87
CA LEU A 306 15.11 15.93 11.78
C LEU A 306 14.70 15.35 13.13
N GLU A 307 15.48 15.63 14.18
CA GLU A 307 15.33 15.04 15.52
C GLU A 307 14.69 16.02 16.52
N THR A 308 14.06 17.08 16.05
CA THR A 308 13.31 17.98 16.95
C THR A 308 12.16 17.23 17.62
N PRO A 309 11.74 17.64 18.84
CA PRO A 309 10.61 17.02 19.52
C PRO A 309 9.33 17.00 18.67
N GLU A 310 9.05 18.08 17.94
CA GLU A 310 7.84 18.21 17.12
C GLU A 310 7.85 17.28 15.91
N LEU A 311 9.00 17.12 15.23
CA LEU A 311 9.15 16.19 14.11
C LEU A 311 9.13 14.75 14.60
N SER A 312 9.82 14.46 15.70
CA SER A 312 9.83 13.13 16.32
C SER A 312 8.42 12.71 16.73
N ALA A 313 7.64 13.60 17.34
CA ALA A 313 6.24 13.33 17.68
C ALA A 313 5.38 13.06 16.44
N MET A 314 5.59 13.79 15.34
CA MET A 314 4.91 13.57 14.06
C MET A 314 5.27 12.20 13.46
N PHE A 315 6.56 11.86 13.36
CA PHE A 315 6.98 10.56 12.82
C PHE A 315 6.53 9.39 13.71
N LEU A 316 6.54 9.55 15.04
CA LEU A 316 5.96 8.56 15.95
C LEU A 316 4.47 8.37 15.68
N ARG A 317 3.72 9.47 15.52
CA ARG A 317 2.27 9.42 15.29
C ARG A 317 1.93 8.71 13.97
N GLU A 318 2.63 9.04 12.88
CA GLU A 318 2.34 8.44 11.58
C GLU A 318 2.90 7.04 11.43
N GLY A 319 4.03 6.75 12.05
CA GLY A 319 4.85 5.59 11.69
C GLY A 319 5.11 4.62 12.83
N THR A 320 4.25 4.53 13.84
CA THR A 320 4.35 3.51 14.90
C THR A 320 3.15 2.56 14.85
N LEU A 321 3.31 1.46 14.13
CA LEU A 321 2.27 0.45 13.89
C LEU A 321 2.08 -0.50 15.08
N GLY A 322 0.90 -1.10 15.18
CA GLY A 322 0.51 -1.98 16.28
C GLY A 322 0.12 -1.24 17.56
N TYR A 323 -0.31 0.01 17.43
CA TYR A 323 -0.75 0.88 18.53
C TYR A 323 -2.02 1.70 18.22
N PHE A 324 -2.54 1.65 16.98
CA PHE A 324 -3.74 2.38 16.60
C PHE A 324 -5.03 1.71 17.11
N GLY A 325 -5.04 0.38 17.24
CA GLY A 325 -6.21 -0.38 17.67
C GLY A 325 -6.02 -1.90 17.53
N LEU A 326 -6.86 -2.69 18.20
CA LEU A 326 -6.79 -4.14 18.09
C LEU A 326 -7.57 -4.62 16.85
N PRO A 327 -6.95 -5.32 15.89
CA PRO A 327 -7.65 -5.92 14.77
C PRO A 327 -8.68 -6.96 15.23
N ASN A 328 -9.83 -7.03 14.54
CA ASN A 328 -10.89 -8.02 14.79
C ASN A 328 -11.09 -9.01 13.64
N THR A 329 -10.11 -9.09 12.72
CA THR A 329 -10.11 -10.00 11.57
C THR A 329 -8.98 -11.02 11.69
N THR A 330 -9.06 -12.11 10.95
CA THR A 330 -7.97 -13.10 10.87
C THR A 330 -6.83 -12.51 10.06
N ILE A 331 -5.60 -12.59 10.57
CA ILE A 331 -4.41 -12.03 9.91
C ILE A 331 -3.41 -13.14 9.62
N PHE A 332 -2.88 -13.14 8.41
CA PHE A 332 -1.65 -13.83 8.05
C PHE A 332 -0.51 -12.83 7.96
N MET A 333 0.45 -12.91 8.87
CA MET A 333 1.68 -12.12 8.83
C MET A 333 2.83 -12.98 8.29
N TYR A 334 3.75 -12.38 7.53
CA TYR A 334 4.97 -13.04 7.07
C TYR A 334 6.15 -12.07 6.99
N HIS A 335 7.34 -12.54 7.35
CA HIS A 335 8.53 -11.69 7.43
C HIS A 335 9.81 -12.51 7.27
N ALA A 336 10.85 -11.94 6.64
CA ALA A 336 12.18 -12.54 6.63
C ALA A 336 12.87 -12.32 7.97
N ILE A 337 13.57 -13.33 8.50
CA ILE A 337 14.39 -13.17 9.72
C ILE A 337 15.57 -12.23 9.46
N GLU A 338 16.19 -12.36 8.29
CA GLU A 338 17.35 -11.57 7.88
C GLU A 338 16.93 -10.36 7.01
N ASP A 339 15.78 -9.75 7.33
CA ASP A 339 15.29 -8.56 6.64
C ASP A 339 16.28 -7.39 6.81
N ASP A 340 16.77 -6.87 5.69
CA ASP A 340 17.82 -5.84 5.62
C ASP A 340 17.26 -4.42 5.70
N MET A 341 15.94 -4.24 5.77
CA MET A 341 15.28 -2.94 5.90
C MET A 341 14.69 -2.72 7.30
N THR A 342 14.13 -3.75 7.91
CA THR A 342 13.51 -3.67 9.25
C THR A 342 13.89 -4.87 10.09
N PRO A 343 14.46 -4.68 11.30
CA PRO A 343 14.75 -5.78 12.21
C PRO A 343 13.48 -6.57 12.54
N ILE A 344 13.55 -7.91 12.45
CA ILE A 344 12.38 -8.77 12.69
C ILE A 344 11.77 -8.60 14.09
N GLU A 345 12.58 -8.21 15.08
CA GLU A 345 12.13 -7.98 16.46
C GLU A 345 11.03 -6.93 16.55
N GLU A 346 10.97 -5.97 15.61
CA GLU A 346 9.90 -4.99 15.56
C GLU A 346 8.56 -5.62 15.19
N THR A 347 8.56 -6.47 14.16
CA THR A 347 7.37 -7.21 13.72
C THR A 347 6.96 -8.27 14.76
N ASP A 348 7.92 -8.99 15.36
CA ASP A 348 7.69 -9.87 16.51
C ASP A 348 6.98 -9.10 17.65
N GLY A 349 7.39 -7.86 17.90
CA GLY A 349 6.79 -6.98 18.89
C GLY A 349 5.33 -6.62 18.59
N VAL A 350 5.00 -6.29 17.33
CA VAL A 350 3.62 -6.02 16.89
C VAL A 350 2.75 -7.26 17.07
N VAL A 351 3.21 -8.42 16.56
CA VAL A 351 2.48 -9.70 16.67
C VAL A 351 2.23 -10.02 18.12
N LYS A 352 3.26 -9.95 18.97
CA LYS A 352 3.11 -10.21 20.40
C LYS A 352 2.06 -9.31 21.04
N ARG A 353 2.09 -8.00 20.78
CA ARG A 353 1.11 -7.04 21.34
C ARG A 353 -0.32 -7.38 20.95
N PHE A 354 -0.57 -7.73 19.70
CA PHE A 354 -1.90 -8.12 19.24
C PHE A 354 -2.35 -9.45 19.83
N CYS A 355 -1.45 -10.43 19.89
CA CYS A 355 -1.74 -11.75 20.44
C CYS A 355 -2.05 -11.71 21.93
N ASP A 356 -1.31 -10.92 22.71
CA ASP A 356 -1.57 -10.70 24.14
C ASP A 356 -2.96 -10.09 24.41
N GLN A 357 -3.54 -9.43 23.40
CA GLN A 357 -4.87 -8.80 23.46
C GLN A 357 -5.98 -9.65 22.80
N GLY A 358 -5.65 -10.85 22.29
CA GLY A 358 -6.63 -11.80 21.76
C GLY A 358 -6.88 -11.72 20.25
N ALA A 359 -5.96 -11.14 19.47
CA ALA A 359 -6.03 -11.20 18.00
C ALA A 359 -5.93 -12.64 17.46
N ASN A 360 -6.32 -12.83 16.20
CA ASN A 360 -6.18 -14.10 15.47
C ASN A 360 -5.11 -13.99 14.38
N ILE A 361 -3.91 -14.50 14.64
CA ILE A 361 -2.74 -14.29 13.76
C ILE A 361 -2.02 -15.61 13.48
N LEU A 362 -1.88 -15.96 12.21
CA LEU A 362 -0.84 -16.87 11.74
C LEU A 362 0.38 -16.04 11.33
N TYR A 363 1.53 -16.25 11.96
CA TYR A 363 2.76 -15.51 11.67
C TYR A 363 3.86 -16.44 11.18
N HIS A 364 4.31 -16.27 9.94
CA HIS A 364 5.43 -17.03 9.38
C HIS A 364 6.71 -16.19 9.36
N ARG A 365 7.78 -16.75 9.92
CA ARG A 365 9.12 -16.15 9.88
C ARG A 365 10.00 -16.97 8.97
N ASN A 366 10.48 -16.39 7.87
CA ASN A 366 11.28 -17.10 6.88
C ASN A 366 12.77 -16.94 7.15
N GLN A 367 13.48 -18.06 7.34
CA GLN A 367 14.93 -18.07 7.57
C GLN A 367 15.77 -17.85 6.31
N TRP A 368 15.14 -17.77 5.13
CA TRP A 368 15.83 -17.67 3.84
C TRP A 368 15.46 -16.41 3.08
N GLY A 369 16.48 -15.60 2.78
CA GLY A 369 16.37 -14.37 2.02
C GLY A 369 16.23 -13.12 2.89
N GLY A 370 16.34 -11.95 2.24
CA GLY A 370 16.12 -10.64 2.86
C GLY A 370 14.76 -10.03 2.51
N HIS A 371 14.65 -8.70 2.62
CA HIS A 371 13.37 -7.99 2.45
C HIS A 371 12.74 -8.24 1.07
N ASN A 372 13.53 -8.20 -0.01
CA ASN A 372 13.00 -8.36 -1.36
C ASN A 372 12.71 -9.82 -1.73
N ASP A 373 13.43 -10.77 -1.13
CA ASP A 373 13.21 -12.20 -1.37
C ASP A 373 11.85 -12.64 -0.79
N GLU A 374 11.49 -12.12 0.40
CA GLU A 374 10.25 -12.50 1.08
C GLU A 374 8.98 -11.99 0.37
N LEU A 375 9.09 -10.94 -0.46
CA LEU A 375 8.02 -10.53 -1.38
C LEU A 375 7.60 -11.70 -2.27
N THR A 376 8.58 -12.44 -2.80
CA THR A 376 8.32 -13.59 -3.68
C THR A 376 8.05 -14.86 -2.87
N ASN A 377 8.83 -15.12 -1.81
CA ASN A 377 8.70 -16.35 -1.01
C ASN A 377 7.37 -16.43 -0.26
N GLY A 378 6.82 -15.29 0.18
CA GLY A 378 5.54 -15.23 0.88
C GLY A 378 4.31 -15.26 -0.04
N ARG A 379 4.48 -14.98 -1.34
CA ARG A 379 3.35 -14.77 -2.28
C ARG A 379 2.36 -15.93 -2.31
N GLN A 380 2.85 -17.16 -2.51
CA GLN A 380 1.95 -18.32 -2.61
C GLN A 380 1.22 -18.55 -1.28
N ARG A 381 1.88 -18.36 -0.13
CA ARG A 381 1.24 -18.49 1.19
C ARG A 381 0.14 -17.45 1.39
N SER A 382 0.36 -16.22 0.94
CA SER A 382 -0.67 -15.18 0.96
C SER A 382 -1.87 -15.56 0.10
N LEU A 383 -1.63 -16.11 -1.10
CA LEU A 383 -2.71 -16.63 -1.94
C LEU A 383 -3.44 -17.83 -1.31
N ASP A 384 -2.72 -18.73 -0.64
CA ASP A 384 -3.31 -19.87 0.06
C ASP A 384 -4.14 -19.41 1.26
N PHE A 385 -3.69 -18.36 1.97
CA PHE A 385 -4.48 -17.68 3.00
C PHE A 385 -5.77 -17.07 2.42
N PHE A 386 -5.70 -16.41 1.26
CA PHE A 386 -6.91 -15.91 0.59
C PHE A 386 -7.86 -17.04 0.16
N GLY A 387 -7.31 -18.15 -0.34
CA GLY A 387 -8.08 -19.36 -0.62
C GLY A 387 -8.75 -19.94 0.62
N HIS A 388 -8.07 -19.88 1.78
CA HIS A 388 -8.67 -20.28 3.05
C HIS A 388 -9.85 -19.39 3.42
N ILE A 389 -9.70 -18.07 3.38
CA ILE A 389 -10.76 -17.16 3.83
C ILE A 389 -11.91 -17.01 2.83
N PHE A 390 -11.66 -17.10 1.52
CA PHE A 390 -12.70 -16.93 0.48
C PHE A 390 -13.32 -18.25 0.04
N ASP A 391 -12.50 -19.26 -0.21
CA ASP A 391 -12.91 -20.51 -0.86
C ASP A 391 -13.01 -21.68 0.14
N GLY A 392 -12.58 -21.47 1.40
CA GLY A 392 -12.61 -22.49 2.46
C GLY A 392 -11.56 -23.58 2.29
N THR A 393 -10.45 -23.31 1.57
CA THR A 393 -9.36 -24.28 1.44
C THR A 393 -8.63 -24.48 2.78
N THR A 394 -8.00 -25.64 2.94
CA THR A 394 -7.22 -25.98 4.14
C THR A 394 -5.75 -26.22 3.80
N VAL A 395 -5.24 -25.51 2.79
CA VAL A 395 -3.85 -25.63 2.32
C VAL A 395 -2.88 -25.01 3.33
N LEU A 396 -3.31 -23.94 3.99
CA LEU A 396 -2.56 -23.25 5.04
C LEU A 396 -3.21 -23.57 6.40
N ASP A 397 -2.40 -23.94 7.39
CA ASP A 397 -2.85 -24.22 8.76
C ASP A 397 -3.08 -22.91 9.53
N VAL A 398 -4.20 -22.25 9.25
CA VAL A 398 -4.59 -21.00 9.92
C VAL A 398 -5.31 -21.35 11.22
N PRO A 399 -4.88 -20.82 12.38
CA PRO A 399 -5.55 -21.08 13.64
C PRO A 399 -6.98 -20.54 13.61
N ALA A 400 -7.92 -21.33 14.11
CA ALA A 400 -9.31 -20.90 14.22
C ALA A 400 -9.49 -19.72 15.19
N THR A 401 -8.65 -19.66 16.22
CA THR A 401 -8.59 -18.59 17.23
C THR A 401 -7.19 -18.47 17.79
N GLY A 402 -6.81 -17.25 18.22
CA GLY A 402 -5.53 -16.99 18.86
C GLY A 402 -4.37 -16.89 17.88
N CYS A 403 -3.15 -16.99 18.38
CA CYS A 403 -1.96 -16.78 17.55
C CYS A 403 -1.06 -18.00 17.44
N GLN A 404 -0.43 -18.15 16.28
CA GLN A 404 0.55 -19.17 15.99
C GLN A 404 1.73 -18.56 15.22
N THR A 405 2.95 -18.75 15.71
CA THR A 405 4.18 -18.35 15.02
C THR A 405 4.91 -19.59 14.51
N VAL A 406 5.33 -19.56 13.25
CA VAL A 406 6.00 -20.68 12.57
C VAL A 406 7.30 -20.20 11.94
N ASP A 407 8.42 -20.81 12.31
CA ASP A 407 9.73 -20.58 11.68
C ASP A 407 9.92 -21.54 10.51
N LEU A 408 10.02 -20.99 9.31
CA LEU A 408 10.20 -21.75 8.08
C LEU A 408 11.68 -22.00 7.83
N LYS A 409 12.07 -23.29 7.84
CA LYS A 409 13.47 -23.73 7.75
C LYS A 409 13.96 -24.04 6.33
N PHE A 410 13.10 -23.94 5.33
CA PHE A 410 13.42 -24.21 3.93
C PHE A 410 12.79 -23.15 3.05
N MET A 411 13.45 -22.81 1.93
CA MET A 411 12.81 -22.09 0.83
C MET A 411 11.55 -22.89 0.46
N GLN A 412 10.37 -22.32 0.71
CA GLN A 412 9.14 -22.99 0.31
C GLN A 412 9.11 -23.00 -1.22
N ASP A 413 9.06 -24.20 -1.78
CA ASP A 413 8.73 -24.39 -3.19
C ASP A 413 7.37 -23.70 -3.42
N PRO A 414 7.31 -22.61 -4.21
CA PRO A 414 6.06 -21.87 -4.42
C PRO A 414 4.97 -22.70 -5.11
N SER A 415 5.27 -23.93 -5.54
CA SER A 415 4.31 -24.87 -6.11
C SER A 415 3.75 -25.89 -5.13
N LYS A 416 4.17 -25.89 -3.84
CA LYS A 416 3.80 -26.91 -2.86
C LYS A 416 3.19 -26.33 -1.57
N PRO A 417 2.10 -26.95 -1.05
CA PRO A 417 1.61 -26.70 0.31
C PRO A 417 2.70 -26.93 1.36
N ILE A 418 2.56 -26.27 2.51
CA ILE A 418 3.36 -26.58 3.70
C ILE A 418 2.90 -27.97 4.21
N ALA A 419 3.87 -28.85 4.47
CA ALA A 419 3.62 -30.22 4.97
C ALA A 419 3.28 -30.25 6.45
#